data_AF-A0A6G4A324-F1
#
_entry.id   AF-A0A6G4A324-F1
#
_cell.length_a   1.000
_cell.length_b   1.000
_cell.length_c   1.000
_cell.angle_alpha   90.00
_cell.angle_beta   90.00
_cell.angle_gamma   90.00
#
_symmetry.space_group_name_H-M   'P 1'
#
loop_
_entity.id
_entity.type
_entity.pdbx_description
1 polymer ?
#
loop_
_entity_poly.entity_id
_entity_poly.type
_entity_poly.pdbx_seq_one_letter_code
_entity_poly.pdbx_strand_id
1 'polypeptide(L)'
;MSKNVKNLSVAVVKKQNAQMYKDKKTIHFENAKLLVDIVFRPSKKSLVIAEMLDVLKEAMLENQKIDSAKGIALSTMLIIKHFTSIETDAQGYNGLLDMLVQLNDGEYTPKIIESFEQIELEKMFSELSNSMELVKKQLDNDFGDTIKEAEANRLQ
;
A
#
# COMPACT_ATOMS: atom_id res chain seq x y z
N MET A 1 23.02 37.19 15.86
CA MET A 1 23.52 36.31 14.78
C MET A 1 22.38 35.99 13.82
N SER A 2 22.37 36.58 12.63
CA SER A 2 21.40 36.24 11.59
C SER A 2 21.77 34.87 11.03
N LYS A 3 20.95 33.85 11.29
CA LYS A 3 21.10 32.56 10.60
C LYS A 3 20.72 32.81 9.14
N ASN A 4 21.71 32.83 8.25
CA ASN A 4 21.49 32.79 6.81
C ASN A 4 20.57 31.60 6.47
N VAL A 5 19.29 31.88 6.28
CA VAL A 5 18.32 30.89 5.80
C VAL A 5 18.72 30.58 4.37
N LYS A 6 19.35 29.43 4.14
CA LYS A 6 19.69 28.98 2.79
C LYS A 6 18.41 28.76 2.01
N ASN A 7 18.39 29.19 0.74
CA ASN A 7 17.29 28.89 -0.18
C ASN A 7 17.07 27.37 -0.25
N LEU A 8 15.80 26.97 -0.27
CA LEU A 8 15.41 25.57 -0.37
C LEU A 8 15.85 25.00 -1.73
N SER A 9 16.68 23.97 -1.72
CA SER A 9 17.09 23.25 -2.92
C SER A 9 16.67 21.78 -2.84
N VAL A 10 16.52 21.14 -4.00
CA VAL A 10 16.18 19.70 -4.06
C VAL A 10 17.19 18.84 -3.31
N ALA A 11 18.47 19.20 -3.32
CA ALA A 11 19.51 18.50 -2.58
C ALA A 11 19.30 18.58 -1.06
N VAL A 12 18.90 19.75 -0.55
CA VAL A 12 18.58 19.95 0.87
C VAL A 12 17.34 19.13 1.26
N VAL A 13 16.28 19.15 0.43
CA VAL A 13 15.07 18.35 0.66
C VAL A 13 15.38 16.85 0.67
N LYS A 14 16.16 16.36 -0.30
CA LYS A 14 16.58 14.95 -0.35
C LYS A 14 17.33 14.53 0.91
N LYS A 15 18.25 15.38 1.40
CA LYS A 15 19.01 15.11 2.63
C LYS A 15 18.10 15.11 3.88
N GLN A 16 17.18 16.07 3.97
CA GLN A 16 16.21 16.13 5.06
C GLN A 16 15.28 14.91 5.07
N ASN A 17 14.75 14.52 3.91
CA ASN A 17 13.92 13.32 3.78
C ASN A 17 14.70 12.05 4.11
N ALA A 18 15.93 11.91 3.61
CA ALA A 18 16.77 10.77 3.95
C ALA A 18 16.97 10.66 5.47
N GLN A 19 17.24 11.78 6.13
CA GLN A 19 17.40 11.82 7.59
C GLN A 19 16.10 11.50 8.35
N MET A 20 14.94 11.98 7.87
CA MET A 20 13.64 11.76 8.51
C MET A 20 13.18 10.30 8.45
N TYR A 21 13.54 9.58 7.39
CA TYR A 21 13.08 8.21 7.14
C TYR A 21 14.23 7.20 7.09
N LYS A 22 15.36 7.47 7.75
CA LYS A 22 16.53 6.56 7.76
C LYS A 22 16.39 5.41 8.74
N ASP A 23 15.61 5.60 9.80
CA ASP A 23 15.61 4.69 10.93
C ASP A 23 14.83 3.42 10.58
N LYS A 24 15.46 2.28 10.86
CA LYS A 24 14.92 0.96 10.57
C LYS A 24 15.08 0.06 11.78
N LYS A 25 14.09 -0.79 12.01
CA LYS A 25 14.13 -1.88 12.98
C LYS A 25 14.60 -3.15 12.28
N THR A 26 15.40 -3.97 12.94
CA THR A 26 15.81 -5.28 12.40
C THR A 26 15.08 -6.39 13.15
N ILE A 27 14.34 -7.21 12.43
CA ILE A 27 13.78 -8.47 12.92
C ILE A 27 14.77 -9.59 12.61
N HIS A 28 14.98 -10.48 13.57
CA HIS A 28 15.80 -11.67 13.39
C HIS A 28 14.90 -12.91 13.36
N PHE A 29 15.06 -13.70 12.30
CA PHE A 29 14.54 -15.05 12.18
C PHE A 29 15.71 -16.04 12.30
N GLU A 30 15.40 -17.33 12.37
CA GLU A 30 16.41 -18.38 12.54
C GLU A 30 17.49 -18.34 11.47
N ASN A 31 17.10 -18.12 10.20
CA ASN A 31 18.01 -18.16 9.05
C ASN A 31 18.04 -16.85 8.24
N ALA A 32 17.40 -15.78 8.72
CA ALA A 32 17.26 -14.54 7.97
C ALA A 32 17.11 -13.32 8.88
N LYS A 33 17.35 -12.14 8.32
CA LYS A 33 17.01 -10.86 8.95
C LYS A 33 16.15 -10.03 8.01
N LEU A 34 15.27 -9.23 8.59
CA LEU A 34 14.41 -8.32 7.84
C LEU A 34 14.53 -6.92 8.44
N LEU A 35 14.79 -5.94 7.59
CA LEU A 35 14.74 -4.53 7.99
C LEU A 35 13.32 -4.02 7.78
N VAL A 36 12.83 -3.25 8.75
CA VAL A 36 11.48 -2.67 8.74
C VAL A 36 11.60 -1.17 8.92
N ASP A 37 10.94 -0.41 8.05
CA ASP A 37 10.90 1.05 8.13
C ASP A 37 10.06 1.45 9.36
N ILE A 38 10.63 2.29 10.25
CA ILE A 38 9.93 2.75 11.47
C ILE A 38 8.88 3.80 11.14
N VAL A 39 9.16 4.67 10.16
CA VAL A 39 8.27 5.75 9.74
C VAL A 39 7.94 5.59 8.26
N PHE A 40 6.65 5.62 7.92
CA PHE A 40 6.22 5.39 6.55
C PHE A 40 6.37 6.67 5.73
N ARG A 41 7.36 6.68 4.83
CA ARG A 41 7.57 7.81 3.91
C ARG A 41 6.31 8.01 3.04
N PRO A 42 5.75 9.23 2.94
CA PRO A 42 4.54 9.49 2.16
C PRO A 42 4.61 8.98 0.72
N SER A 43 5.75 9.16 0.04
CA SER A 43 5.92 8.66 -1.33
C SER A 43 5.80 7.14 -1.45
N LYS A 44 6.23 6.38 -0.44
CA LYS A 44 6.04 4.91 -0.42
C LYS A 44 4.60 4.52 -0.13
N LYS A 45 3.89 5.27 0.75
CA LYS A 45 2.46 5.04 0.97
C LYS A 45 1.66 5.22 -0.33
N SER A 46 1.97 6.26 -1.09
CA SER A 46 1.36 6.49 -2.41
C SER A 46 1.63 5.33 -3.37
N LEU A 47 2.82 4.72 -3.33
CA LEU A 47 3.11 3.52 -4.14
C LEU A 47 2.28 2.31 -3.69
N VAL A 48 2.11 2.10 -2.38
CA VAL A 48 1.24 1.03 -1.86
C VAL A 48 -0.20 1.21 -2.33
N ILE A 49 -0.74 2.44 -2.26
CA ILE A 49 -2.10 2.74 -2.71
C ILE A 49 -2.23 2.53 -4.23
N ALA A 50 -1.26 3.02 -5.02
CA ALA A 50 -1.27 2.84 -6.47
C ALA A 50 -1.24 1.37 -6.85
N GLU A 51 -0.31 0.59 -6.27
CA GLU A 51 -0.20 -0.84 -6.54
C GLU A 51 -1.46 -1.60 -6.09
N MET A 52 -2.06 -1.21 -4.96
CA MET A 52 -3.35 -1.78 -4.54
C MET A 52 -4.45 -1.55 -5.59
N LEU A 53 -4.57 -0.32 -6.10
CA LEU A 53 -5.57 0.00 -7.12
C LEU A 53 -5.33 -0.77 -8.42
N ASP A 54 -4.08 -0.89 -8.85
CA ASP A 54 -3.72 -1.66 -10.04
C ASP A 54 -4.07 -3.15 -9.86
N VAL A 55 -3.70 -3.74 -8.71
CA VAL A 55 -4.01 -5.13 -8.38
C VAL A 55 -5.52 -5.40 -8.34
N LEU A 56 -6.29 -4.50 -7.74
CA LEU A 56 -7.75 -4.64 -7.66
C LEU A 56 -8.40 -4.49 -9.03
N LYS A 57 -7.93 -3.55 -9.85
CA LYS A 57 -8.39 -3.38 -11.23
C LYS A 57 -8.14 -4.65 -12.05
N GLU A 58 -6.93 -5.20 -12.00
CA GLU A 58 -6.59 -6.46 -12.68
C GLU A 58 -7.49 -7.60 -12.21
N ALA A 59 -7.66 -7.75 -10.90
CA ALA A 59 -8.54 -8.75 -10.31
C ALA A 59 -9.99 -8.62 -10.80
N MET A 60 -10.51 -7.40 -10.93
CA MET A 60 -11.84 -7.14 -11.47
C MET A 60 -11.95 -7.51 -12.95
N LEU A 61 -10.94 -7.18 -13.77
CA LEU A 61 -10.90 -7.55 -15.20
C LEU A 61 -10.86 -9.07 -15.39
N GLU A 62 -10.24 -9.79 -14.45
CA GLU A 62 -10.16 -11.25 -14.43
C GLU A 62 -11.37 -11.93 -13.73
N ASN A 63 -12.39 -11.16 -13.32
CA ASN A 63 -13.55 -11.65 -12.56
C ASN A 63 -13.19 -12.38 -11.25
N GLN A 64 -12.07 -12.00 -10.61
CA GLN A 64 -11.70 -12.49 -9.30
C GLN A 64 -12.67 -11.97 -8.24
N LYS A 65 -13.10 -12.86 -7.33
CA LYS A 65 -13.92 -12.45 -6.19
C LYS A 65 -13.07 -11.74 -5.15
N ILE A 66 -13.32 -10.45 -4.94
CA ILE A 66 -12.69 -9.62 -3.92
C ILE A 66 -13.66 -9.44 -2.76
N ASP A 67 -13.30 -9.95 -1.59
CA ASP A 67 -14.02 -9.72 -0.34
C ASP A 67 -13.13 -8.96 0.66
N SER A 68 -13.71 -8.59 1.81
CA SER A 68 -13.00 -7.83 2.84
C SER A 68 -11.76 -8.54 3.36
N ALA A 69 -11.78 -9.88 3.49
CA ALA A 69 -10.65 -10.64 3.98
C ALA A 69 -9.48 -10.59 2.98
N LYS A 70 -9.77 -10.76 1.69
CA LYS A 70 -8.78 -10.60 0.61
C LYS A 70 -8.26 -9.16 0.50
N GLY A 71 -9.13 -8.16 0.69
CA GLY A 71 -8.72 -6.77 0.74
C GLY A 71 -7.73 -6.48 1.87
N ILE A 72 -7.96 -7.04 3.06
CA ILE A 72 -7.02 -6.94 4.18
C ILE A 72 -5.73 -7.69 3.87
N ALA A 73 -5.80 -8.91 3.32
CA ALA A 73 -4.63 -9.69 2.95
C ALA A 73 -3.73 -8.94 1.95
N LEU A 74 -4.30 -8.39 0.87
CA LEU A 74 -3.56 -7.59 -0.10
C LEU A 74 -2.94 -6.35 0.54
N SER A 75 -3.69 -5.63 1.38
CA SER A 75 -3.20 -4.45 2.10
C SER A 75 -1.98 -4.81 2.94
N THR A 76 -2.10 -5.88 3.74
CA THR A 76 -1.03 -6.39 4.60
C THR A 76 0.20 -6.75 3.78
N MET A 77 0.04 -7.51 2.69
CA MET A 77 1.18 -7.93 1.86
C MET A 77 1.86 -6.74 1.20
N LEU A 78 1.12 -5.77 0.68
CA LEU A 78 1.70 -4.57 0.07
C LEU A 78 2.44 -3.71 1.10
N ILE A 79 1.91 -3.58 2.31
CA ILE A 79 2.62 -2.90 3.41
C ILE A 79 3.94 -3.61 3.70
N ILE A 80 3.92 -4.94 3.83
CA ILE A 80 5.14 -5.75 4.04
C ILE A 80 6.12 -5.54 2.88
N LYS A 81 5.67 -5.65 1.63
CA LYS A 81 6.49 -5.49 0.42
C LYS A 81 7.18 -4.14 0.35
N HIS A 82 6.49 -3.05 0.69
CA HIS A 82 7.01 -1.68 0.52
C HIS A 82 7.80 -1.15 1.72
N PHE A 83 7.46 -1.58 2.94
CA PHE A 83 8.03 -1.06 4.18
C PHE A 83 8.98 -2.04 4.89
N THR A 84 9.30 -3.15 4.25
CA THR A 84 10.37 -4.05 4.71
C THR A 84 11.44 -4.23 3.65
N SER A 85 12.53 -4.92 3.99
CA SER A 85 13.56 -5.33 3.05
C SER A 85 13.31 -6.72 2.46
N ILE A 86 12.07 -7.20 2.45
CA ILE A 86 11.75 -8.50 1.87
C ILE A 86 12.03 -8.46 0.37
N GLU A 87 12.74 -9.47 -0.13
CA GLU A 87 12.96 -9.64 -1.56
C GLU A 87 11.86 -10.54 -2.12
N THR A 88 11.10 -10.04 -3.09
CA THR A 88 9.99 -10.77 -3.70
C THR A 88 9.74 -10.27 -5.12
N ASP A 89 9.41 -11.19 -6.01
CA ASP A 89 8.92 -10.96 -7.36
C ASP A 89 7.38 -11.04 -7.44
N ALA A 90 6.69 -11.22 -6.30
CA ALA A 90 5.24 -11.31 -6.23
C ALA A 90 4.60 -10.03 -6.79
N GLN A 91 3.74 -10.24 -7.80
CA GLN A 91 2.99 -9.21 -8.50
C GLN A 91 1.56 -9.69 -8.74
N GLY A 92 0.67 -8.71 -8.95
CA GLY A 92 -0.74 -8.98 -9.20
C GLY A 92 -1.46 -9.63 -8.02
N TYR A 93 -2.74 -9.90 -8.23
CA TYR A 93 -3.64 -10.37 -7.18
C TYR A 93 -3.22 -11.72 -6.58
N ASN A 94 -3.02 -12.73 -7.43
CA ASN A 94 -2.72 -14.09 -6.96
C ASN A 94 -1.32 -14.21 -6.38
N GLY A 95 -0.31 -13.55 -6.97
CA GLY A 95 1.06 -13.61 -6.48
C GLY A 95 1.22 -12.99 -5.10
N LEU A 96 0.55 -11.86 -4.84
CA LEU A 96 0.57 -11.22 -3.52
C LEU A 96 -0.13 -12.08 -2.45
N LEU A 97 -1.26 -12.71 -2.79
CA LEU A 97 -1.95 -13.60 -1.84
C LEU A 97 -1.13 -14.86 -1.54
N ASP A 98 -0.55 -15.48 -2.56
CA ASP A 98 0.31 -16.66 -2.38
C ASP A 98 1.52 -16.33 -1.50
N MET A 99 2.20 -15.21 -1.76
CA MET A 99 3.32 -14.76 -0.93
C MET A 99 2.92 -14.56 0.54
N LEU A 100 1.73 -13.99 0.81
CA LEU A 100 1.25 -13.82 2.17
C LEU A 100 0.96 -15.16 2.85
N VAL A 101 0.43 -16.15 2.11
CA VAL A 101 0.23 -17.51 2.63
C VAL A 101 1.56 -18.12 3.03
N GLN A 102 2.59 -18.05 2.19
CA GLN A 102 3.92 -18.56 2.52
C GLN A 102 4.51 -17.88 3.77
N LEU A 103 4.32 -16.56 3.91
CA LEU A 103 4.78 -15.83 5.11
C LEU A 103 3.99 -16.21 6.36
N ASN A 104 2.69 -16.48 6.24
CA ASN A 104 1.86 -16.93 7.36
C ASN A 104 2.24 -18.34 7.81
N ASP A 105 2.42 -19.26 6.86
CA ASP A 105 2.78 -20.66 7.14
C ASP A 105 4.16 -20.77 7.80
N GLY A 106 5.08 -19.85 7.44
CA GLY A 106 6.37 -19.71 8.11
C GLY A 106 6.35 -18.88 9.42
N GLU A 107 5.18 -18.49 9.91
CA GLU A 107 4.99 -17.64 11.10
C GLU A 107 5.75 -16.30 11.04
N TYR A 108 6.05 -15.82 9.83
CA TYR A 108 6.76 -14.56 9.61
C TYR A 108 5.81 -13.37 9.75
N THR A 109 4.60 -13.48 9.21
CA THR A 109 3.65 -12.35 9.16
C THR A 109 3.36 -11.73 10.52
N PRO A 110 3.00 -12.49 11.59
CA PRO A 110 2.69 -11.87 12.88
C PRO A 110 3.88 -11.07 13.42
N LYS A 111 5.09 -11.63 13.36
CA LYS A 111 6.33 -10.98 13.81
C LYS A 111 6.64 -9.71 13.01
N ILE A 112 6.38 -9.72 11.70
CA ILE A 112 6.57 -8.55 10.84
C ILE A 112 5.56 -7.47 11.20
N ILE A 113 4.28 -7.82 11.33
CA ILE A 113 3.22 -6.85 11.62
C ILE A 113 3.40 -6.21 13.00
N GLU A 114 3.71 -7.00 14.03
CA GLU A 114 4.03 -6.52 15.37
C GLU A 114 5.30 -5.67 15.44
N SER A 115 6.16 -5.74 14.42
CA SER A 115 7.38 -4.95 14.39
C SER A 115 7.15 -3.50 13.97
N PHE A 116 6.09 -3.22 13.21
CA PHE A 116 5.74 -1.88 12.75
C PHE A 116 5.23 -1.02 13.91
N GLU A 117 5.42 0.30 13.79
CA GLU A 117 4.78 1.24 14.71
C GLU A 117 3.27 1.24 14.47
N GLN A 118 2.49 0.93 15.51
CA GLN A 118 1.03 0.78 15.43
C GLN A 118 0.37 2.01 14.78
N ILE A 119 0.79 3.20 15.17
CA ILE A 119 0.27 4.47 14.65
C ILE A 119 0.51 4.60 13.15
N GLU A 120 1.65 4.11 12.64
CA GLU A 120 1.95 4.17 11.20
C GLU A 120 1.11 3.15 10.42
N LEU A 121 0.89 1.96 10.97
CA LEU A 121 -0.03 0.98 10.39
C LEU A 121 -1.47 1.50 10.33
N GLU A 122 -1.99 2.06 11.43
CA GLU A 122 -3.34 2.61 11.50
C GLU A 122 -3.56 3.72 10.46
N LYS A 123 -2.59 4.63 10.32
CA LYS A 123 -2.60 5.65 9.27
C LYS A 123 -2.62 5.02 7.88
N MET A 124 -1.77 4.03 7.63
CA MET A 124 -1.68 3.38 6.33
C MET A 124 -2.99 2.67 5.94
N PHE A 125 -3.60 1.93 6.86
CA PHE A 125 -4.90 1.27 6.63
C PHE A 125 -6.03 2.29 6.44
N SER A 126 -6.00 3.41 7.18
CA SER A 126 -6.96 4.52 6.98
C SER A 126 -6.80 5.15 5.59
N GLU A 127 -5.57 5.45 5.17
CA GLU A 127 -5.26 5.99 3.84
C GLU A 127 -5.72 5.03 2.72
N LEU A 128 -5.48 3.72 2.88
CA LEU A 128 -5.97 2.70 1.95
C LEU A 128 -7.51 2.66 1.90
N SER A 129 -8.17 2.64 3.06
CA SER A 129 -9.63 2.58 3.14
C SER A 129 -10.28 3.80 2.48
N ASN A 130 -9.75 5.00 2.76
CA ASN A 130 -10.23 6.24 2.14
C ASN A 130 -10.03 6.23 0.62
N SER A 131 -8.90 5.73 0.16
CA SER A 131 -8.62 5.62 -1.28
C SER A 131 -9.58 4.65 -1.97
N MET A 132 -9.87 3.51 -1.35
CA MET A 132 -10.87 2.55 -1.87
C MET A 132 -12.27 3.13 -1.90
N GLU A 133 -12.65 3.91 -0.88
CA GLU A 133 -13.96 4.55 -0.85
C GLU A 133 -14.12 5.59 -1.98
N LEU A 134 -13.06 6.36 -2.25
CA LEU A 134 -13.03 7.31 -3.37
C LEU A 134 -13.20 6.60 -4.72
N VAL A 135 -12.48 5.49 -4.92
CA VAL A 135 -12.59 4.69 -6.15
C VAL A 135 -13.99 4.09 -6.28
N LYS A 136 -14.55 3.54 -5.20
CA LYS A 136 -15.93 3.04 -5.20
C LYS A 136 -16.93 4.13 -5.61
N LYS A 137 -16.83 5.31 -5.01
CA LYS A 137 -17.69 6.47 -5.35
C LYS A 137 -17.55 6.87 -6.81
N GLN A 138 -16.34 6.87 -7.35
CA GLN A 138 -16.11 7.19 -8.75
C GLN A 138 -16.74 6.16 -9.68
N LEU A 139 -16.57 4.86 -9.38
CA LEU A 139 -17.21 3.79 -10.14
C LEU A 139 -18.73 3.90 -10.08
N ASP A 140 -19.32 4.11 -8.90
CA ASP A 140 -20.77 4.25 -8.75
C ASP A 140 -21.33 5.43 -9.57
N ASN A 141 -20.58 6.53 -9.67
CA ASN A 141 -20.95 7.68 -10.50
C ASN A 141 -20.82 7.37 -12.01
N ASP A 142 -19.70 6.81 -12.44
CA ASP A 142 -19.42 6.52 -13.85
C ASP A 142 -20.40 5.45 -14.40
N PHE A 143 -20.74 4.43 -13.60
CA PHE A 143 -21.77 3.45 -13.96
C PHE A 143 -23.18 4.04 -13.93
N GLY A 144 -23.47 4.94 -12.99
CA GLY A 144 -24.76 5.63 -12.89
C GLY A 144 -25.05 6.53 -14.08
N ASP A 145 -24.05 7.23 -14.61
CA ASP A 145 -24.21 8.10 -15.77
C ASP A 145 -24.29 7.30 -17.08
N THR A 146 -23.54 6.19 -17.19
CA THR A 146 -23.62 5.27 -18.35
C THR A 146 -24.99 4.61 -18.47
N ILE A 147 -25.63 4.24 -17.35
CA ILE A 147 -27.00 3.67 -17.36
C ILE A 147 -28.03 4.73 -17.77
N LYS A 148 -27.91 5.96 -17.28
CA LYS A 148 -28.81 7.06 -17.67
C LYS A 148 -28.67 7.43 -19.15
N GLU A 149 -27.45 7.43 -19.70
CA GLU A 149 -27.23 7.63 -21.13
C GLU A 149 -27.81 6.48 -21.97
N ALA A 150 -27.65 5.23 -21.53
CA ALA A 150 -28.23 4.07 -22.20
C ALA A 150 -29.76 4.05 -22.16
N GLU A 151 -30.38 4.52 -21.08
CA GLU A 151 -31.83 4.69 -20.97
C GLU A 151 -32.34 5.87 -21.80
N ALA A 152 -31.62 7.00 -21.82
CA ALA A 152 -31.96 8.16 -22.65
C ALA A 152 -31.90 7.84 -24.16
N ASN A 153 -30.92 7.05 -24.59
CA ASN A 153 -30.79 6.60 -25.98
C ASN A 153 -31.79 5.51 -26.39
N ARG A 154 -32.44 4.84 -25.43
CA ARG A 154 -33.51 3.86 -25.69
C ARG A 154 -34.90 4.48 -25.82
N LEU A 155 -35.05 5.74 -25.40
CA LEU A 155 -36.31 6.50 -25.43
C LEU A 155 -36.40 7.46 -26.63
N GLN A 156 -35.38 7.49 -27.51
CA GLN A 156 -35.38 8.15 -28.81
C GLN A 156 -35.63 7.14 -29.94
#